data_AF-A0A2D0JTQ7-F1
#
_entry.id   AF-A0A2D0JTQ7-F1
#
_cell.length_a   1.000
_cell.length_b   1.000
_cell.length_c   1.000
_cell.angle_alpha   90.00
_cell.angle_beta   90.00
_cell.angle_gamma   90.00
#
_symmetry.space_group_name_H-M   'P 1'
#
loop_
_entity.id
_entity.type
_entity.pdbx_description
1 polymer ?
#
loop_
_entity_poly.entity_id
_entity_poly.type
_entity_poly.pdbx_seq_one_letter_code
_entity_poly.pdbx_strand_id
1 'polypeptide(L)' 'MIDQHWLHPLFHHWLELQGQRSMRGVKMNTFGWFDFKSAWFTPPEG' A
#
# COMPACT_ATOMS: atom_id res chain seq x y z
N MET A 1 23.63 15.05 12.98
CA MET A 1 22.19 14.76 13.07
C MET A 1 21.92 13.34 13.56
N ILE A 2 22.58 12.29 13.05
CA ILE A 2 22.41 10.92 13.62
C ILE A 2 23.24 10.73 14.91
N ASP A 3 24.40 11.38 15.01
CA ASP A 3 25.34 11.20 16.14
C ASP A 3 24.84 11.72 17.49
N GLN A 4 23.81 12.58 17.51
CA GLN A 4 23.22 13.10 18.75
C GLN A 4 22.13 12.20 19.34
N HIS A 5 21.80 11.07 18.69
CA HIS A 5 20.84 10.07 19.20
C HIS A 5 19.44 10.62 19.50
N TRP A 6 19.09 11.78 18.95
CA TRP A 6 17.76 12.39 19.07
C TRP A 6 16.61 11.56 18.46
N LEU A 7 16.93 10.63 17.56
CA LEU A 7 15.98 9.75 16.90
C LEU A 7 16.57 8.35 16.78
N HIS A 8 15.88 7.38 17.39
CA HIS A 8 16.17 5.95 17.25
C HIS A 8 15.08 5.31 16.39
N PRO A 9 15.38 4.80 15.18
CA PRO A 9 14.40 4.04 14.42
C PRO A 9 14.08 2.74 15.16
N LEU A 10 12.80 2.52 15.47
CA LEU A 10 12.38 1.34 16.24
C LEU A 10 11.86 0.21 15.35
N PHE A 11 11.25 0.56 14.21
CA PHE A 11 10.69 -0.39 13.26
C PHE A 11 10.49 0.26 11.89
N HIS A 12 10.24 -0.60 10.91
CA HIS A 12 9.66 -0.23 9.64
C HIS A 12 8.23 -0.77 9.60
N HIS A 13 7.23 0.11 9.50
CA HIS A 13 5.85 -0.33 9.36
C HIS A 13 5.64 -1.00 8.01
N TRP A 14 5.02 -2.18 8.02
CA TRP A 14 4.51 -2.82 6.82
C TRP A 14 3.10 -2.30 6.55
N LEU A 15 2.88 -1.82 5.32
CA LEU A 15 1.54 -1.43 4.88
C LEU A 15 0.92 -2.60 4.12
N GLU A 16 -0.30 -2.96 4.51
CA GLU A 16 -1.06 -4.03 3.88
C GLU A 16 -2.29 -3.44 3.18
N LEU A 17 -2.53 -3.87 1.94
CA LEU A 17 -3.74 -3.55 1.20
C LEU A 17 -4.72 -4.72 1.28
N GLN A 18 -5.89 -4.47 1.86
CA GLN A 18 -7.00 -5.43 1.86
C GLN A 18 -7.93 -5.13 0.68
N GLY A 19 -8.31 -6.17 -0.06
CA GLY A 19 -9.17 -6.04 -1.22
C GLY A 19 -10.11 -7.24 -1.37
N GLN A 20 -11.19 -7.05 -2.12
CA GLN A 20 -12.10 -8.13 -2.46
C GLN A 20 -11.52 -9.00 -3.58
N ARG A 21 -11.87 -10.30 -3.60
CA ARG A 21 -11.36 -11.27 -4.59
C ARG A 21 -11.62 -10.87 -6.06
N SER A 22 -12.67 -10.09 -6.32
CA SER A 22 -13.03 -9.60 -7.66
C SER A 22 -12.21 -8.40 -8.13
N MET A 23 -11.44 -7.77 -7.23
CA MET A 23 -10.59 -6.62 -7.54
C MET A 23 -9.32 -7.06 -8.27
N ARG A 24 -8.93 -6.26 -9.26
CA ARG A 24 -7.72 -6.43 -10.07
C ARG A 24 -6.94 -5.12 -10.09
N GLY A 25 -5.63 -5.21 -10.34
CA GLY A 25 -4.75 -4.05 -10.39
C GLY A 25 -4.53 -3.33 -9.06
N VAL A 26 -4.85 -3.99 -7.93
CA VAL A 26 -4.62 -3.49 -6.57
C VAL A 26 -3.12 -3.49 -6.29
N LYS A 27 -2.57 -2.30 -6.05
CA LYS A 27 -1.16 -2.12 -5.71
C LYS A 27 -0.97 -0.84 -4.90
N MET A 28 0.17 -0.80 -4.22
CA MET A 28 0.67 0.37 -3.52
C MET A 28 1.84 0.97 -4.29
N ASN A 29 1.95 2.29 -4.33
CA ASN A 29 3.15 2.95 -4.85
C ASN A 29 4.26 3.00 -3.79
N THR A 30 5.46 3.44 -4.19
CA THR A 30 6.64 3.50 -3.30
C THR A 30 6.45 4.41 -2.08
N PHE A 31 5.49 5.33 -2.11
CA PHE A 31 5.16 6.22 -0.99
C PHE A 31 4.10 5.65 -0.04
N GLY A 32 3.60 4.44 -0.29
CA GLY A 32 2.58 3.81 0.55
C GLY A 32 1.13 4.09 0.15
N TRP A 33 0.89 4.72 -1.01
CA TRP A 33 -0.47 5.08 -1.43
C TRP A 33 -1.08 4.04 -2.37
N PHE A 34 -2.40 3.87 -2.25
CA PHE A 34 -3.19 3.03 -3.14
C PHE A 34 -3.28 3.63 -4.56
N ASP A 35 -3.08 2.81 -5.60
CA ASP A 35 -3.26 3.24 -6.99
C ASP A 35 -4.73 3.10 -7.44
N PHE A 36 -5.50 4.17 -7.25
CA PHE A 36 -6.90 4.23 -7.71
C PHE A 36 -7.05 4.18 -9.23
N LYS A 37 -6.03 4.52 -10.02
CA LYS A 37 -6.16 4.59 -11.49
C LYS A 37 -6.11 3.21 -12.12
N SER A 38 -5.36 2.28 -11.52
CA SER A 38 -5.21 0.92 -12.03
C SER A 38 -6.14 -0.09 -11.37
N ALA A 39 -6.78 0.25 -10.26
CA ALA A 39 -7.67 -0.65 -9.55
C ALA A 39 -9.06 -0.69 -10.22
N TRP A 40 -9.56 -1.90 -10.47
CA TRP A 40 -10.89 -2.11 -11.06
C TRP A 40 -11.50 -3.42 -10.58
N PHE A 41 -12.82 -3.54 -10.71
CA PHE A 41 -13.56 -4.77 -10.41
C PHE A 41 -13.85 -5.55 -11.68
N THR A 42 -13.67 -6.87 -11.62
CA THR A 42 -14.14 -7.75 -12.69
C THR A 42 -15.66 -7.57 -12.85
N PRO A 43 -16.17 -7.29 -14.07
CA PRO A 43 -17.59 -7.16 -14.30
C PRO A 43 -18.34 -8.45 -13.89
N PRO A 44 -19.60 -8.35 -13.44
CA PRO A 44 -20.45 -9.52 -13.25
C PRO A 44 -20.62 -10.26 -14.58
N GLU A 45 -20.63 -11.59 -14.56
CA GLU A 45 -21.09 -12.38 -15.71
C GLU A 45 -22.59 -12.08 -15.91
N GLY A 46 -22.92 -11.52 -17.08
CA GLY A 46 -24.29 -11.17 -17.47
C GLY A 46 -25.03 -12.33 -18.10
#